data_AF-A0A957VZ62-F1
#
_entry.id   AF-A0A957VZ62-F1
#
_cell.length_a   1.000
_cell.length_b   1.000
_cell.length_c   1.000
_cell.angle_alpha   90.00
_cell.angle_beta   90.00
_cell.angle_gamma   90.00
#
_symmetry.space_group_name_H-M   'P 1'
#
loop_
_entity.id
_entity.type
_entity.pdbx_description
1 polymer ?
#
loop_
_entity_poly.entity_id
_entity_poly.type
_entity_poly.pdbx_seq_one_letter_code
_entity_poly.pdbx_strand_id
1 'polypeptide(L)' 'QDRNGDIRVDTNKSMAVYRQWLAMTKPAPGPNGLRRPLWLKRPLKPHISMFYLTEEKTEAPVEERARG' A
#
# COMPACT_ATOMS: atom_id res chain seq x y z
N GLN A 1 39.27 6.86 0.10
CA GLN A 1 40.19 6.31 -0.92
C GLN A 1 39.40 5.19 -1.61
N ASP A 2 38.86 5.44 -2.80
CA ASP A 2 38.03 4.47 -3.53
C ASP A 2 38.95 3.54 -4.34
N ARG A 3 38.83 2.22 -4.12
CA ARG A 3 39.67 1.18 -4.74
C ARG A 3 39.09 0.79 -6.09
N ASN A 4 39.94 0.52 -7.08
CA ASN A 4 39.50 0.04 -8.40
C ASN A 4 38.59 -1.21 -8.24
N GLY A 5 37.33 -1.08 -8.67
CA GLY A 5 36.24 -2.03 -8.40
C GLY A 5 35.08 -1.46 -7.58
N ASP A 6 35.19 -0.23 -7.08
CA ASP A 6 34.15 0.44 -6.30
C ASP A 6 33.08 1.05 -7.21
N ILE A 7 32.12 0.22 -7.63
CA ILE A 7 30.90 0.69 -8.31
C ILE A 7 29.91 1.13 -7.24
N ARG A 8 29.62 2.42 -7.19
CA ARG A 8 28.58 2.97 -6.30
C ARG A 8 27.33 3.34 -7.09
N VAL A 9 26.19 2.88 -6.58
CA VAL A 9 24.87 3.22 -7.12
C VAL A 9 24.38 4.52 -6.49
N ASP A 10 23.87 5.42 -7.33
CA ASP A 10 23.21 6.64 -6.88
C ASP A 10 21.73 6.34 -6.56
N THR A 11 21.42 6.20 -5.27
CA THR A 11 20.07 5.94 -4.79
C THR A 11 19.08 7.05 -5.14
N ASN A 12 19.54 8.31 -5.22
CA ASN A 12 18.67 9.44 -5.56
C ASN A 12 18.19 9.34 -7.01
N LYS A 13 19.11 8.98 -7.93
CA LYS A 13 18.77 8.73 -9.34
C LYS A 13 17.81 7.54 -9.49
N SER A 14 18.07 6.43 -8.80
CA SER A 14 17.17 5.27 -8.80
C SER A 14 15.76 5.64 -8.31
N MET A 15 15.67 6.43 -7.24
CA MET A 15 14.38 6.91 -6.71
C MET A 15 13.68 7.90 -7.66
N ALA A 16 14.42 8.72 -8.40
CA ALA A 16 13.85 9.62 -9.40
C ALA A 16 13.19 8.83 -10.55
N VAL A 17 13.86 7.80 -11.07
CA VAL A 17 13.30 6.92 -12.10
C VAL A 17 12.08 6.16 -11.57
N TYR A 18 12.15 5.62 -10.35
CA TYR A 18 10.99 4.98 -9.71
C TYR A 18 9.77 5.90 -9.64
N ARG A 19 9.95 7.15 -9.21
CA ARG A 19 8.86 8.14 -9.13
C ARG A 19 8.29 8.48 -10.51
N GLN A 20 9.13 8.55 -11.54
CA GLN A 20 8.68 8.76 -12.92
C GLN A 20 7.78 7.62 -13.38
N TRP A 21 8.17 6.36 -13.12
CA TRP A 21 7.32 5.21 -13.43
C TRP A 21 6.05 5.18 -12.61
N LEU A 22 6.13 5.50 -11.32
CA LEU A 22 4.97 5.53 -10.42
C LEU A 22 3.90 6.51 -10.93
N ALA A 23 4.31 7.68 -11.44
CA ALA A 23 3.40 8.69 -11.98
C ALA A 23 2.63 8.22 -13.24
N MET A 24 3.13 7.21 -13.96
CA MET A 24 2.44 6.60 -15.10
C MET A 24 1.38 5.57 -14.68
N THR A 25 1.39 5.15 -13.42
CA THR A 25 0.45 4.14 -12.90
C THR A 25 -0.86 4.78 -12.45
N LYS A 26 -1.94 3.99 -12.43
CA LYS A 26 -3.22 4.43 -11.85
C LYS A 26 -3.09 4.46 -10.32
N PRO A 27 -3.23 5.62 -9.67
CA PRO A 27 -3.16 5.69 -8.21
C PRO A 27 -4.33 4.92 -7.59
N ALA A 28 -4.09 4.30 -6.43
CA ALA A 28 -5.18 3.87 -5.56
C ALA A 28 -5.79 5.13 -4.88
N PRO A 29 -7.09 5.17 -4.57
CA PRO A 29 -8.09 4.10 -4.68
C PRO A 29 -8.59 3.87 -6.11
N GLY A 30 -9.07 2.66 -6.41
CA GLY A 30 -9.77 2.40 -7.66
C GLY A 30 -11.08 3.21 -7.78
N PRO A 31 -11.76 3.15 -8.92
CA PRO A 31 -13.10 3.71 -9.08
C PRO A 31 -13.99 3.28 -7.90
N ASN A 32 -14.72 4.22 -7.30
CA ASN A 32 -15.55 4.03 -6.11
C ASN A 32 -14.81 3.87 -4.77
N GLY A 33 -13.54 4.32 -4.65
CA GLY A 33 -12.83 4.32 -3.35
C GLY A 33 -12.40 2.92 -2.89
N LEU A 34 -12.40 1.94 -3.79
CA LEU A 34 -12.11 0.55 -3.47
C LEU A 34 -10.61 0.29 -3.43
N ARG A 35 -10.14 -0.43 -2.40
CA ARG A 35 -8.76 -1.00 -2.37
C ARG A 35 -8.57 -2.04 -3.46
N ARG A 36 -9.64 -2.75 -3.81
CA ARG A 36 -9.62 -3.93 -4.68
C ARG A 36 -10.91 -3.96 -5.53
N PRO A 37 -10.86 -4.39 -6.80
CA PRO A 37 -12.09 -4.57 -7.58
C PRO A 37 -12.97 -5.70 -7.04
N LEU A 38 -14.29 -5.51 -7.01
CA LEU A 38 -15.26 -6.50 -6.50
C LEU A 38 -15.43 -7.72 -7.42
N TRP A 39 -15.22 -7.54 -8.71
CA TRP A 39 -15.42 -8.55 -9.77
C TRP A 39 -14.26 -9.55 -9.90
N LEU A 40 -13.11 -9.29 -9.27
CA LEU A 40 -11.97 -10.21 -9.32
C LEU A 40 -12.21 -11.42 -8.41
N LYS A 41 -12.39 -12.61 -9.01
CA LYS A 41 -12.48 -13.88 -8.27
C LYS A 41 -11.15 -14.18 -7.60
N ARG A 42 -11.20 -14.62 -6.33
CA ARG A 42 -10.04 -14.98 -5.51
C ARG A 42 -10.34 -16.30 -4.79
N PRO A 43 -9.35 -17.17 -4.58
CA PRO A 43 -9.54 -18.40 -3.80
C PRO A 43 -10.09 -18.14 -2.40
N LEU A 44 -9.60 -17.11 -1.72
CA LEU A 44 -10.12 -16.60 -0.45
C LEU A 44 -10.63 -15.17 -0.66
N LYS A 45 -11.91 -15.01 -0.98
CA LYS A 45 -12.53 -13.69 -1.12
C LYS A 45 -12.68 -13.07 0.27
N PRO A 46 -12.06 -11.90 0.54
CA PRO A 46 -12.20 -11.24 1.83
C PRO A 46 -13.64 -10.75 2.04
N HIS A 47 -13.97 -10.41 3.28
CA HIS A 47 -15.26 -9.80 3.61
C HIS A 47 -15.46 -8.48 2.84
N ILE A 48 -16.69 -8.14 2.48
CA ILE A 48 -16.99 -6.99 1.60
C ILE A 48 -16.51 -5.65 2.17
N SER A 49 -16.51 -5.50 3.50
CA SER A 49 -16.00 -4.30 4.18
C SER A 49 -14.51 -4.06 3.91
N MET A 50 -13.70 -5.11 3.69
CA MET A 50 -12.27 -5.00 3.43
C MET A 50 -11.94 -4.45 2.02
N PHE A 51 -12.95 -4.31 1.16
CA PHE A 51 -12.78 -3.68 -0.15
C PHE A 51 -12.83 -2.15 -0.07
N TYR A 52 -13.39 -1.57 0.99
CA TYR A 52 -13.53 -0.12 1.15
C TYR A 52 -12.39 0.48 1.97
N LEU A 53 -12.02 1.72 1.66
CA LEU A 53 -11.02 2.52 2.40
C LEU A 53 -11.62 3.38 3.51
N THR A 54 -12.94 3.42 3.64
CA THR A 54 -13.65 4.30 4.58
C THR A 54 -13.45 3.85 6.03
N GLU A 55 -12.96 4.78 6.84
CA GLU A 55 -12.88 4.67 8.28
C GLU A 55 -14.29 4.74 8.89
N GLU A 56 -14.90 3.60 9.15
CA GLU A 56 -15.64 3.44 10.41
C GLU A 56 -14.82 2.49 11.27
N LYS A 57 -13.70 3.01 11.75
CA LYS A 57 -12.96 2.39 12.83
C LYS A 57 -13.75 2.69 14.11
N THR A 58 -14.82 1.93 14.36
CA THR A 58 -15.41 1.85 15.71
C THR A 58 -14.40 1.10 16.57
N GLU A 59 -13.36 1.80 17.01
CA GLU A 59 -12.48 1.30 18.05
C GLU A 59 -13.25 1.41 19.36
N ALA A 60 -13.71 0.26 19.85
CA ALA A 60 -14.19 0.15 21.23
C ALA A 60 -13.12 0.72 22.20
N PRO A 61 -13.52 1.40 23.29
CA PRO A 61 -12.58 2.01 24.21
C PRO A 61 -11.58 0.99 24.74
N VAL A 62 -10.32 1.41 24.85
CA VAL A 62 -9.18 0.60 25.30
C VAL A 62 -9.39 -0.03 26.69
N GLU A 63 -10.33 0.47 27.49
CA GLU A 63 -10.67 -0.09 28.81
C GLU A 63 -11.22 -1.53 28.79
N GLU A 64 -11.78 -2.00 27.67
CA GLU A 64 -12.32 -3.36 27.60
C GLU A 64 -11.27 -4.42 27.23
N ARG A 65 -10.10 -4.01 26.72
CA ARG A 65 -9.00 -4.92 26.36
C ARG A 65 -8.14 -5.36 27.56
N ALA A 66 -8.29 -4.72 28.72
CA ALA A 66 -7.52 -5.01 29.93
C ALA A 66 -8.24 -5.97 30.91
N ARG A 67 -9.44 -6.46 30.55
CA ARG A 67 -10.20 -7.45 31.32
C ARG A 67 -10.30 -8.76 30.54
N GLY A 68 -9.17 -9.46 30.47
CA GLY A 68 -9.06 -10.81 29.89
C GLY A 68 -7.80 -11.48 30.38
#